data_AF-A0A9D0TJ25-F1
#
_entry.id   AF-A0A9D0TJ25-F1
#
_cell.length_a   1.000
_cell.length_b   1.000
_cell.length_c   1.000
_cell.angle_alpha   90.00
_cell.angle_beta   90.00
_cell.angle_gamma   90.00
#
_symmetry.space_group_name_H-M   'P 1'
#
loop_
_entity.id
_entity.type
_entity.pdbx_description
1 polymer ?
#
loop_
_entity_poly.entity_id
_entity_poly.type
_entity_poly.pdbx_seq_one_letter_code
_entity_poly.pdbx_strand_id
1 'polypeptide(L)' 'SYSEGVMSSGALNVASRVVDNFVVTVMGGVPGKTVKQVAGALVHHTRAQ' A
#
# COMPACT_ATOMS: atom_id res chain seq x y z
N SER A 1 -3.60 16.59 -5.68
CA SER A 1 -2.46 15.69 -5.86
C SER A 1 -2.49 14.59 -4.83
N TYR A 2 -2.52 13.32 -5.26
CA TYR A 2 -2.36 12.19 -4.37
C TYR A 2 -0.87 12.00 -4.10
N SER A 3 -0.43 12.11 -2.85
CA SER A 3 0.98 11.89 -2.48
C SER A 3 1.15 10.45 -1.99
N GLU A 4 1.86 9.64 -2.76
CA GLU A 4 2.31 8.32 -2.28
C GLU A 4 3.29 8.52 -1.12
N GLY A 5 2.97 7.95 0.04
CA GLY A 5 3.76 8.13 1.26
C GLY A 5 3.49 7.04 2.28
N VAL A 6 4.44 6.88 3.21
CA VAL A 6 4.24 6.05 4.40
C VAL A 6 3.92 6.99 5.55
N MET A 7 2.79 6.77 6.22
CA MET A 7 2.46 7.41 7.48
C MET A 7 2.73 6.45 8.62
N SER A 8 3.21 6.96 9.75
CA SER A 8 3.55 6.16 10.92
C SER A 8 2.84 6.73 12.16
N SER A 9 2.29 5.84 12.99
CA SER A 9 1.69 6.18 14.28
C SER A 9 2.10 5.13 15.31
N GLY A 10 3.11 5.46 16.13
CA GLY A 10 3.74 4.49 17.03
C GLY A 10 4.37 3.33 16.23
N ALA A 11 4.02 2.09 16.59
CA ALA A 11 4.48 0.90 15.87
C ALA A 11 3.73 0.65 14.55
N LEU A 12 2.59 1.31 14.32
CA LEU A 12 1.75 1.12 13.15
C LEU A 12 2.29 1.94 11.98
N ASN A 13 2.50 1.28 10.84
CA ASN A 13 2.81 1.94 9.57
C ASN A 13 1.67 1.74 8.58
N VAL A 14 1.42 2.77 7.78
CA VAL A 14 0.35 2.83 6.78
C VAL A 14 0.95 3.30 5.47
N ALA A 15 0.69 2.57 4.38
CA ALA A 15 1.01 3.01 3.03
C ALA A 15 -0.27 3.00 2.19
N SER A 16 -0.52 4.10 1.48
CA SER A 16 -1.61 4.19 0.53
C SER A 16 -1.06 4.47 -0.87
N ARG A 17 -1.62 3.79 -1.86
CA ARG A 17 -1.36 4.06 -3.27
C ARG A 17 -2.60 3.88 -4.14
N VAL A 18 -2.55 4.43 -5.35
CA VAL A 18 -3.55 4.15 -6.39
C VAL A 18 -3.03 3.02 -7.29
N VAL A 19 -3.89 2.03 -7.56
CA VAL A 19 -3.64 0.91 -8.49
C VAL A 19 -4.92 0.70 -9.30
N ASP A 20 -4.88 0.84 -10.63
CA ASP A 20 -6.00 0.54 -11.54
C ASP A 20 -7.36 1.12 -11.09
N ASN A 21 -7.38 2.40 -10.75
CA ASN A 21 -8.53 3.13 -10.22
C ASN A 21 -9.01 2.73 -8.81
N PHE A 22 -8.29 1.85 -8.11
CA PHE A 22 -8.49 1.53 -6.70
C PHE A 22 -7.51 2.28 -5.81
N VAL A 23 -7.96 2.68 -4.62
CA VAL A 23 -7.07 3.10 -3.53
C VAL A 23 -6.76 1.87 -2.68
N VAL A 24 -5.50 1.47 -2.67
CA VAL A 24 -4.99 0.38 -1.83
C VAL A 24 -4.35 0.99 -0.60
N THR A 25 -4.83 0.59 0.58
CA THR A 25 -4.26 1.00 1.87
C THR A 25 -3.79 -0.24 2.62
N VAL A 26 -2.50 -0.28 2.94
CA VAL A 26 -1.87 -1.35 3.71
C VAL A 26 -1.47 -0.82 5.08
N MET A 27 -1.89 -1.50 6.14
CA MET A 27 -1.60 -1.11 7.53
C MET A 27 -1.03 -2.30 8.30
N GLY A 28 -0.02 -2.06 9.13
CA GLY A 28 0.53 -3.11 9.98
C GLY A 28 1.62 -2.62 10.94
N GLY A 29 1.81 -3.38 12.03
CA GLY A 29 2.90 -3.20 12.99
C GLY A 29 4.26 -3.68 12.46
N VAL A 30 4.59 -3.31 11.23
CA VAL A 30 5.80 -3.72 10.51
C VAL A 30 6.53 -2.49 9.97
N PRO A 31 7.83 -2.57 9.62
CA PRO A 31 8.56 -1.42 9.09
C PRO A 31 7.87 -0.76 7.89
N GLY A 32 7.98 0.57 7.79
CA GLY A 32 7.40 1.36 6.69
C GLY A 32 7.76 0.84 5.28
N LYS A 33 8.99 0.34 5.11
CA LYS A 33 9.43 -0.30 3.86
C LYS A 33 8.61 -1.54 3.50
N THR A 34 8.18 -2.30 4.50
CA THR A 34 7.40 -3.54 4.32
C THR A 34 5.98 -3.21 3.86
N VAL A 35 5.28 -2.28 4.52
CA VAL A 35 3.94 -1.86 4.06
C VAL A 35 3.98 -1.25 2.66
N LYS A 36 5.03 -0.50 2.32
CA LYS A 36 5.24 0.05 0.97
C LYS A 36 5.46 -1.06 -0.08
N GLN A 37 6.26 -2.07 0.24
CA GLN A 37 6.47 -3.23 -0.63
C GLN A 37 5.19 -4.03 -0.84
N VAL A 38 4.43 -4.31 0.22
CA VAL A 38 3.15 -5.03 0.11
C VAL A 38 2.14 -4.23 -0.71
N ALA A 39 2.03 -2.93 -0.45
CA ALA A 39 1.15 -2.06 -1.24
C ALA A 39 1.51 -2.11 -2.72
N GLY A 40 2.81 -2.13 -3.07
CA GLY A 40 3.25 -2.22 -4.46
C GLY A 40 3.28 -3.61 -5.10
N ALA A 41 3.18 -4.67 -4.31
CA ALA A 41 3.05 -6.03 -4.82
C ALA A 41 1.60 -6.36 -5.25
N LEU A 42 0.62 -5.57 -4.82
CA LEU A 42 -0.76 -5.69 -5.27
C LEU A 42 -0.86 -5.18 -6.71
N VAL A 43 -0.76 -6.12 -7.63
CA VAL A 43 -1.13 -5.97 -9.05
C VAL A 43 -2.48 -6.65 -9.25
N HIS A 44 -3.36 -6.07 -10.07
CA HIS A 44 -4.60 -6.76 -10.42
C HIS A 44 -4.25 -8.14 -10.98
N HIS A 45 -4.75 -9.18 -10.32
CA HIS A 45 -4.80 -10.50 -10.93
C HIS A 45 -5.92 -10.44 -11.98
N THR A 46 -5.59 -9.98 -13.19
CA THR A 46 -6.44 -10.20 -14.35
C THR A 46 -6.47 -11.71 -14.52
N ARG A 47 -7.53 -12.38 -14.04
CA ARG A 47 -7.86 -13.71 -14.56
C ARG A 47 -8.03 -13.50 -16.05
N ALA A 48 -7.04 -13.95 -16.83
CA ALA A 48 -7.26 -14.24 -18.23
C ALA A 48 -8.47 -15.19 -18.26
N GLN A 49 -9.56 -14.71 -18.86
CA GLN A 49 -10.77 -15.49 -19.07
C GLN A 49 -10.47 -16.68 -19.97
#